data_AF-A0A179D318-F1
#
_entry.id   AF-A0A179D318-F1
#
_cell.length_a   1.000
_cell.length_b   1.000
_cell.length_c   1.000
_cell.angle_alpha   90.00
_cell.angle_beta   90.00
_cell.angle_gamma   90.00
#
_symmetry.space_group_name_H-M   'P 1'
#
loop_
_entity.id
_entity.type
_entity.pdbx_description
1 polymer ?
#
loop_
_entity_poly.entity_id
_entity_poly.type
_entity_poly.pdbx_seq_one_letter_code
_entity_poly.pdbx_strand_id
1 'polypeptide(L)'
;MKAYGYYPTSSFEKLRRLQSLAQKDPRSALKKACREFEGLLLHQILKGLDRTVMRSGFFPEGLEIKIYRDLFYQEISRELAGRGLGLSDLLYRELSRYLPEEKFMPKSKNAEKGGRDG
;
A
#
# COMPACT_ATOMS: atom_id res chain seq x y z
N MET A 1 17.54 -3.88 -27.46
CA MET A 1 16.27 -4.54 -27.84
C MET A 1 16.33 -5.96 -27.28
N LYS A 2 15.65 -6.34 -26.20
CA LYS A 2 14.18 -6.44 -26.04
C LYS A 2 13.87 -6.58 -24.53
N ALA A 3 13.13 -5.63 -23.96
CA ALA A 3 12.57 -5.76 -22.61
C ALA A 3 11.25 -6.55 -22.71
N TYR A 4 11.34 -7.88 -22.70
CA TYR A 4 10.17 -8.75 -22.61
C TYR A 4 9.89 -9.06 -21.15
N GLY A 5 8.70 -8.67 -20.67
CA GLY A 5 8.12 -9.15 -19.43
C GLY A 5 8.36 -8.24 -18.22
N TYR A 6 7.51 -7.23 -18.04
CA TYR A 6 7.33 -6.59 -16.75
C TYR A 6 6.63 -7.59 -15.81
N TYR A 7 7.41 -8.47 -15.17
CA TYR A 7 6.96 -9.28 -14.06
C TYR A 7 7.30 -8.54 -12.76
N PRO A 8 6.30 -8.19 -11.92
CA PRO A 8 6.55 -7.39 -10.74
C PRO A 8 7.23 -8.24 -9.64
N THR A 9 8.55 -8.17 -9.52
CA THR A 9 9.33 -8.66 -8.37
C THR A 9 9.35 -7.66 -7.18
N SER A 10 8.43 -6.69 -7.16
CA SER A 10 8.47 -5.49 -6.29
C SER A 10 7.92 -5.65 -4.87
N SER A 11 7.20 -6.73 -4.54
CA SER A 11 6.50 -6.81 -3.24
C SER A 11 7.46 -6.75 -2.05
N PHE A 12 8.61 -7.43 -2.16
CA PHE A 12 9.63 -7.43 -1.11
C PHE A 12 10.28 -6.05 -0.92
N GLU A 13 10.60 -5.37 -2.03
CA GLU A 13 11.13 -4.00 -2.01
C GLU A 13 10.15 -3.00 -1.40
N LYS A 14 8.85 -3.17 -1.68
CA LYS A 14 7.80 -2.32 -1.11
C LYS A 14 7.71 -2.50 0.41
N LEU A 15 7.85 -3.73 0.91
CA LEU A 15 7.88 -4.02 2.36
C LEU A 15 9.10 -3.39 3.05
N ARG A 16 10.29 -3.50 2.46
CA ARG A 16 11.51 -2.86 3.00
C ARG A 16 11.36 -1.34 3.10
N ARG A 17 10.76 -0.71 2.09
CA ARG A 17 10.47 0.74 2.10
C ARG A 17 9.47 1.11 3.19
N LEU A 18 8.42 0.32 3.40
CA LEU A 18 7.46 0.51 4.48
C LEU A 18 8.11 0.36 5.86
N GLN A 19 8.98 -0.65 6.04
CA GLN A 19 9.71 -0.86 7.29
C GLN A 19 10.65 0.32 7.60
N SER A 20 11.39 0.81 6.62
CA SER A 20 12.25 1.98 6.79
C SER A 20 11.44 3.24 7.12
N LEU A 21 10.27 3.41 6.51
CA LEU A 21 9.38 4.53 6.83
C LEU A 21 8.79 4.40 8.24
N ALA A 22 8.43 3.19 8.68
CA ALA A 22 7.87 2.95 10.01
C ALA A 22 8.83 3.34 11.14
N GLN A 23 10.15 3.24 10.91
CA GLN A 23 11.14 3.69 11.88
C GLN A 23 11.23 5.21 12.01
N LYS A 24 10.90 5.95 10.93
CA LYS A 24 11.02 7.42 10.87
C LYS A 24 9.70 8.13 11.18
N ASP A 25 8.62 7.59 10.65
CA ASP A 25 7.26 8.13 10.74
C ASP A 25 6.26 6.95 10.76
N PRO A 26 5.97 6.41 11.96
CA PRO A 26 5.05 5.29 12.13
C PRO A 26 3.64 5.60 11.60
N ARG A 27 3.17 6.84 11.71
CA ARG A 27 1.81 7.25 11.29
C ARG A 27 1.70 7.22 9.76
N SER A 28 2.65 7.82 9.05
CA SER A 28 2.68 7.79 7.59
C SER A 28 2.89 6.37 7.05
N ALA A 29 3.74 5.57 7.70
CA ALA A 29 3.93 4.17 7.35
C ALA A 29 2.64 3.36 7.49
N LEU A 30 1.91 3.53 8.61
CA LEU A 30 0.64 2.86 8.84
C LEU A 30 -0.41 3.26 7.80
N LYS A 31 -0.51 4.56 7.47
CA LYS A 31 -1.44 5.05 6.43
C LYS A 31 -1.15 4.40 5.08
N LYS A 32 0.12 4.32 4.68
CA LYS A 32 0.52 3.66 3.43
C LYS A 32 0.22 2.16 3.47
N ALA A 33 0.49 1.48 4.58
CA ALA A 33 0.19 0.06 4.73
C ALA A 33 -1.32 -0.23 4.61
N CYS A 34 -2.18 0.61 5.22
CA CYS A 34 -3.64 0.47 5.11
C CYS A 34 -4.12 0.63 3.66
N ARG A 35 -3.56 1.58 2.90
CA ARG A 35 -3.88 1.77 1.48
C ARG A 35 -3.43 0.60 0.60
N GLU A 36 -2.23 0.08 0.84
CA GLU A 36 -1.74 -1.11 0.14
C GLU A 36 -2.61 -2.34 0.45
N PHE A 37 -3.04 -2.49 1.70
CA PHE A 37 -3.94 -3.56 2.10
C PHE A 37 -5.32 -3.44 1.44
N GLU A 38 -5.89 -2.24 1.34
CA GLU A 38 -7.15 -2.01 0.60
C GLU A 38 -7.03 -2.47 -0.86
N GLY A 39 -5.91 -2.18 -1.54
CA GLY A 39 -5.64 -2.67 -2.89
C GLY A 39 -5.55 -4.19 -2.99
N LEU A 40 -4.92 -4.85 -2.03
CA LEU A 40 -4.87 -6.32 -1.96
C LEU A 40 -6.25 -6.92 -1.72
N LEU A 41 -7.02 -6.35 -0.80
CA LEU A 41 -8.38 -6.84 -0.54
C LEU A 41 -9.26 -6.68 -1.78
N LEU A 42 -9.17 -5.55 -2.46
CA LEU A 42 -9.91 -5.32 -3.70
C LEU A 42 -9.55 -6.31 -4.79
N HIS A 43 -8.27 -6.63 -4.93
CA HIS A 43 -7.82 -7.67 -5.86
C HIS A 43 -8.51 -9.01 -5.54
N GLN A 44 -8.59 -9.38 -4.25
CA GLN A 44 -9.23 -10.62 -3.83
C GLN A 44 -10.75 -10.60 -4.02
N ILE A 45 -11.41 -9.46 -3.79
CA ILE A 45 -12.84 -9.29 -4.09
C ILE A 45 -13.09 -9.45 -5.58
N LEU A 46 -12.32 -8.77 -6.44
CA LEU A 46 -12.46 -8.86 -7.90
C LEU A 46 -12.25 -10.29 -8.40
N LYS A 47 -11.24 -10.99 -7.88
CA LYS A 47 -11.01 -12.41 -8.17
C LYS A 47 -12.13 -13.30 -7.66
N GLY A 48 -12.70 -12.99 -6.50
CA GLY A 48 -13.86 -13.68 -5.96
C GLY A 48 -15.07 -13.54 -6.88
N LEU A 49 -15.39 -12.31 -7.30
CA LEU A 49 -16.45 -12.01 -8.26
C LEU A 49 -16.24 -12.74 -9.58
N ASP A 50 -15.03 -12.73 -10.12
CA ASP A 50 -14.66 -13.44 -11.34
C ASP A 50 -14.94 -14.95 -11.26
N ARG A 51 -14.71 -15.57 -10.09
CA ARG A 51 -15.02 -17.00 -9.86
C ARG A 51 -16.51 -17.30 -9.86
N THR A 52 -17.37 -16.31 -9.59
CA THR A 52 -18.84 -16.50 -9.62
C THR A 52 -19.42 -16.46 -11.04
N VAL A 53 -18.65 -15.97 -12.01
CA VAL A 53 -19.08 -15.94 -13.41
C VAL A 53 -19.10 -17.36 -13.96
N MET A 54 -20.29 -17.87 -14.29
CA MET A 54 -20.44 -19.14 -14.99
C MET A 54 -19.83 -19.04 -16.38
N ARG A 55 -18.64 -19.60 -16.57
CA ARG A 55 -18.00 -19.65 -17.89
C ARG A 55 -18.57 -20.83 -18.68
N SER A 56 -19.04 -20.56 -19.89
CA SER A 56 -19.54 -21.59 -20.80
C SER A 56 -18.47 -22.66 -21.03
N GLY A 57 -18.74 -23.89 -20.61
CA GLY A 57 -17.79 -25.01 -20.60
C GLY A 57 -17.40 -25.57 -21.97
N PHE A 58 -17.65 -24.85 -23.06
CA PHE A 58 -17.31 -25.30 -24.41
C PHE A 58 -15.80 -25.31 -24.67
N PHE A 59 -15.01 -24.49 -23.96
CA PHE A 59 -13.55 -24.51 -24.04
C PHE A 59 -12.91 -24.31 -22.65
N PRO A 60 -11.93 -25.14 -22.26
CA PRO A 60 -11.15 -24.91 -21.06
C PRO A 60 -10.36 -23.60 -21.18
N GLU A 61 -10.45 -22.78 -20.15
CA GLU A 61 -9.77 -21.48 -20.10
C GLU A 61 -8.24 -21.68 -19.95
N GLY A 62 -7.48 -21.19 -20.94
CA GLY A 62 -6.02 -21.30 -20.99
C GLY A 62 -5.31 -20.59 -19.83
N LEU A 63 -4.10 -21.04 -19.51
CA LEU A 63 -3.26 -20.46 -18.45
C LEU A 63 -2.95 -18.98 -18.72
N GLU A 64 -2.78 -18.62 -19.99
CA GLU A 64 -2.46 -17.26 -20.44
C GLU A 64 -3.58 -16.28 -20.09
N ILE A 65 -4.84 -16.69 -20.30
CA ILE A 65 -6.03 -15.88 -20.00
C ILE A 65 -6.14 -15.66 -18.49
N LYS A 66 -5.89 -16.71 -17.69
CA LYS A 66 -5.92 -16.62 -16.22
C LYS A 66 -4.86 -15.65 -15.70
N ILE A 67 -3.64 -15.71 -16.24
CA ILE A 67 -2.55 -14.81 -15.87
C ILE A 67 -2.89 -13.37 -16.27
N TYR A 68 -3.33 -13.14 -17.51
CA TYR A 68 -3.72 -11.81 -17.97
C TYR A 68 -4.81 -11.20 -17.11
N ARG A 69 -5.85 -11.97 -16.78
CA ARG A 69 -6.96 -11.50 -15.98
C ARG A 69 -6.56 -11.20 -14.54
N ASP A 70 -5.67 -12.00 -13.96
CA ASP A 70 -5.11 -11.72 -12.62
C ASP A 70 -4.34 -10.39 -12.60
N LEU A 71 -3.51 -10.14 -13.62
CA LEU A 71 -2.78 -8.88 -13.78
C LEU A 71 -3.73 -7.69 -14.00
N PHE A 72 -4.77 -7.89 -14.80
CA PHE A 72 -5.81 -6.89 -15.02
C PHE A 72 -6.51 -6.50 -13.72
N TYR A 73 -6.93 -7.48 -12.91
CA TYR A 73 -7.53 -7.20 -11.59
C TYR A 73 -6.57 -6.54 -10.62
N GLN A 74 -5.28 -6.86 -10.69
CA GLN A 74 -4.25 -6.23 -9.87
C GLN A 74 -4.10 -4.73 -10.20
N GLU A 75 -4.17 -4.34 -11.49
CA GLU A 75 -4.06 -2.94 -11.88
C GLU A 75 -5.34 -2.16 -11.52
N ILE A 76 -6.51 -2.75 -11.77
CA ILE A 76 -7.78 -2.17 -11.35
C ILE A 76 -7.80 -1.94 -9.84
N SER A 77 -7.39 -2.93 -9.05
CA SER A 77 -7.41 -2.81 -7.60
C SER A 77 -6.46 -1.72 -7.09
N ARG A 78 -5.31 -1.53 -7.75
CA ARG A 78 -4.37 -0.45 -7.47
C ARG A 78 -4.95 0.93 -7.78
N GLU A 79 -5.62 1.07 -8.92
CA GLU A 79 -6.27 2.34 -9.29
C GLU A 79 -7.43 2.68 -8.34
N LEU A 80 -8.25 1.68 -7.98
CA LEU A 80 -9.38 1.84 -7.06
C LEU A 80 -8.93 2.18 -5.63
N ALA A 81 -7.90 1.51 -5.12
CA ALA A 81 -7.29 1.87 -3.82
C ALA A 81 -6.65 3.26 -3.83
N GLY A 82 -6.41 3.85 -5.02
CA GLY A 82 -5.96 5.23 -5.14
C GLY A 82 -7.08 6.26 -5.10
N ARG A 83 -8.30 5.87 -5.49
CA ARG A 83 -9.51 6.72 -5.42
C ARG A 83 -10.22 6.63 -4.07
N GLY A 84 -9.93 5.60 -3.29
CA GLY A 84 -10.36 5.42 -1.91
C GLY A 84 -11.80 4.89 -1.83
N LEU A 85 -11.94 3.63 -1.41
CA LEU A 85 -13.24 3.08 -1.01
C LEU A 85 -13.55 3.36 0.47
N GLY A 86 -12.63 4.06 1.15
CA GLY A 86 -12.73 4.46 2.55
C GLY A 86 -12.30 3.37 3.52
N LEU A 87 -12.00 2.15 3.07
CA LEU A 87 -11.60 1.06 3.97
C LEU A 87 -10.21 1.33 4.57
N SER A 88 -9.28 1.84 3.77
CA SER A 88 -7.93 2.17 4.25
C SER A 88 -7.96 3.24 5.36
N ASP A 89 -8.88 4.21 5.27
CA ASP A 89 -9.07 5.24 6.29
C ASP A 89 -9.73 4.67 7.57
N LEU A 90 -10.69 3.77 7.44
CA LEU A 90 -11.29 3.05 8.58
C LEU A 90 -10.24 2.23 9.32
N LEU A 91 -9.43 1.47 8.59
CA LEU A 91 -8.33 0.67 9.15
C LEU A 91 -7.28 1.57 9.81
N TYR A 92 -6.90 2.65 9.15
CA TYR A 92 -5.96 3.61 9.72
C TYR A 92 -6.49 4.21 11.02
N ARG A 93 -7.78 4.58 11.07
CA ARG A 93 -8.41 5.13 12.26
C ARG A 93 -8.35 4.16 13.44
N GLU A 94 -8.64 2.88 13.24
CA GLU A 94 -8.57 1.91 14.34
C GLU A 94 -7.13 1.55 14.71
N LEU A 95 -6.27 1.29 13.72
CA LEU A 95 -4.91 0.85 13.98
C LEU A 95 -4.02 1.97 14.55
N SER A 96 -4.27 3.24 14.18
CA SER A 96 -3.48 4.37 14.67
C SER A 96 -3.62 4.59 16.17
N ARG A 97 -4.67 4.06 16.80
CA ARG A 97 -4.89 4.09 18.26
C ARG A 97 -3.86 3.25 19.03
N TYR A 98 -3.22 2.29 18.35
CA TYR A 98 -2.19 1.44 18.92
C TYR A 98 -0.78 1.95 18.63
N LEU A 99 -0.63 3.05 17.90
CA LEU A 99 0.68 3.66 17.69
C LEU A 99 1.14 4.34 19.00
N PRO A 100 2.42 4.17 19.39
CA PRO A 100 2.95 4.90 20.53
C PRO A 100 2.82 6.39 20.27
N GLU A 101 2.37 7.14 21.27
CA GLU A 101 2.41 8.60 21.21
C GLU A 101 3.86 9.03 20.98
N GLU A 102 4.08 9.89 19.98
CA GLU A 102 5.36 10.58 19.83
C GLU A 102 5.63 11.29 21.16
N LYS A 103 6.62 10.80 21.91
CA LYS A 103 7.23 11.60 22.96
C LYS A 103 7.73 12.86 22.27
N PHE A 104 6.96 13.93 22.44
CA PHE A 104 7.31 15.27 22.01
C PHE A 104 8.62 15.63 22.68
N MET A 105 9.77 15.37 22.05
CA MET A 105 11.02 15.98 22.48
C MET A 105 10.94 17.43 22.02
N PRO A 106 10.75 18.40 22.95
CA PRO A 106 10.80 19.79 22.56
C PRO A 106 12.17 20.02 21.92
N LYS A 107 12.19 20.50 20.67
CA LYS A 107 13.43 21.03 20.09
C LYS A 107 13.94 22.06 21.08
N SER A 108 15.07 21.75 21.72
CA SER A 108 15.78 22.66 22.62
C SER A 108 16.02 23.96 21.86
N LYS A 109 15.18 24.97 22.11
CA LYS A 109 15.52 26.35 21.86
C LYS A 109 16.49 26.73 22.96
N ASN A 110 17.78 26.60 22.70
CA ASN A 110 18.81 27.32 23.45
C ASN A 110 20.01 27.55 22.55
N ALA A 111 19.95 28.68 21.84
CA ALA A 111 21.10 29.51 21.54
C ALA A 111 20.62 30.97 21.68
N GLU A 112 20.19 31.34 22.89
CA GLU A 112 20.12 32.76 23.24
C GLU A 112 21.55 33.31 23.28
N LYS A 113 21.78 34.30 22.42
CA LYS A 113 22.51 35.55 22.69
C LYS A 113 23.58 35.50 23.79
N GLY A 114 24.84 35.66 23.38
CA GLY A 114 25.93 36.13 24.25
C GLY A 114 27.09 36.64 23.41
N GLY A 115 27.12 37.95 23.15
CA GLY A 115 28.21 38.61 22.42
C GLY A 115 27.91 40.07 22.12
N ARG A 116 27.81 40.86 23.20
CA ARG A 116 27.81 42.34 23.19
C ARG A 116 29.22 42.83 22.87
N ASP A 117 29.29 43.91 22.10
CA ASP A 117 30.17 45.07 22.20
C ASP A 117 31.48 44.95 23.00
N GLY A 118 32.59 45.30 22.34
CA GLY A 118 33.92 45.51 22.92
C GLY A 118 35.02 45.40 21.89
#